data_AF-A0A7S2JXC8-F1
#
_entry.id   AF-A0A7S2JXC8-F1
#
_cell.length_a   1.000
_cell.length_b   1.000
_cell.length_c   1.000
_cell.angle_alpha   90.00
_cell.angle_beta   90.00
_cell.angle_gamma   90.00
#
_symmetry.space_group_name_H-M   'P 1'
#
loop_
_entity.id
_entity.type
_entity.pdbx_description
1 polymer ?
#
loop_
_entity_poly.entity_id
_entity_poly.type
_entity_poly.pdbx_seq_one_letter_code
_entity_poly.pdbx_strand_id
1 'polypeptide(L)'
;QPVLFNISQAQVVRAVRSLYADQLEPFGRILLRRVREQCAAFIAAQTGEPYASIDDAPYVDPKSLQTVRRRCPELEVHDVDGNEVTVLLTDTEPRFIDISSPE
;
A
#
# COMPACT_ATOMS: atom_id res chain seq x y z
N GLN A 1 -18.18 -14.54 5.92
CA GLN A 1 -16.72 -14.38 5.91
C GLN A 1 -16.40 -13.38 4.80
N PRO A 2 -15.75 -12.24 5.07
CA PRO A 2 -15.43 -11.29 4.00
C PRO A 2 -14.50 -11.95 2.98
N VAL A 3 -14.78 -11.76 1.70
CA VAL A 3 -13.92 -12.26 0.61
C VAL A 3 -12.65 -11.41 0.63
N LEU A 4 -11.49 -12.05 0.86
CA LEU A 4 -10.20 -11.36 0.81
C LEU A 4 -9.86 -11.00 -0.64
N PHE A 5 -9.54 -9.74 -0.87
CA PHE A 5 -9.17 -9.23 -2.19
C PHE A 5 -7.67 -9.43 -2.42
N ASN A 6 -7.33 -10.10 -3.53
CA ASN A 6 -5.95 -10.24 -3.96
C ASN A 6 -5.53 -9.02 -4.79
N ILE A 7 -4.59 -8.24 -4.27
CA ILE A 7 -4.12 -7.01 -4.91
C ILE A 7 -3.21 -7.31 -6.10
N SER A 8 -3.35 -6.51 -7.15
CA SER A 8 -2.44 -6.56 -8.31
C SER A 8 -1.14 -5.80 -8.04
N GLN A 9 -0.10 -6.11 -8.82
CA GLN A 9 1.18 -5.38 -8.76
C GLN A 9 1.00 -3.90 -9.05
N ALA A 10 0.19 -3.55 -10.06
CA ALA A 10 -0.06 -2.16 -10.42
C ALA A 10 -0.70 -1.36 -9.29
N GLN A 11 -1.61 -1.98 -8.53
CA GLN A 11 -2.20 -1.35 -7.34
C GLN A 11 -1.14 -1.13 -6.24
N VAL A 12 -0.23 -2.08 -6.05
CA VAL A 12 0.85 -1.94 -5.07
C VAL A 12 1.84 -0.86 -5.49
N VAL A 13 2.30 -0.84 -6.75
CA VAL A 13 3.17 0.21 -7.28
C VAL A 13 2.52 1.59 -7.14
N ARG A 14 1.23 1.73 -7.48
CA ARG A 14 0.50 2.99 -7.32
C ARG A 14 0.43 3.43 -5.84
N ALA A 15 0.21 2.49 -4.93
CA ALA A 15 0.18 2.77 -3.50
C ALA A 15 1.56 3.18 -2.96
N VAL A 16 2.62 2.47 -3.33
CA VAL A 16 4.02 2.81 -2.98
C VAL A 16 4.37 4.21 -3.49
N ARG A 17 4.11 4.51 -4.78
CA ARG A 17 4.38 5.84 -5.36
C ARG A 17 3.63 6.96 -4.63
N SER A 18 2.37 6.71 -4.22
CA SER A 18 1.63 7.70 -3.42
C SER A 18 2.21 7.91 -2.02
N LEU A 19 2.73 6.85 -1.38
CA LEU A 19 3.37 6.96 -0.07
C LEU A 19 4.72 7.69 -0.15
N TYR A 20 5.48 7.49 -1.23
CA TYR A 20 6.67 8.30 -1.52
C TYR A 20 6.32 9.79 -1.69
N ALA A 21 5.23 10.12 -2.39
CA ALA A 21 4.77 11.49 -2.54
C ALA A 21 4.39 12.13 -1.18
N ASP A 22 3.81 11.33 -0.28
CA ASP A 22 3.47 11.73 1.08
C ASP A 22 4.67 11.69 2.06
N GLN A 23 5.87 11.29 1.59
CA GLN A 23 7.07 11.06 2.42
C GLN A 23 6.84 10.06 3.57
N LEU A 24 5.94 9.09 3.36
CA LEU A 24 5.64 8.02 4.30
C LEU A 24 6.30 6.72 3.85
N GLU A 25 6.99 6.06 4.77
CA GLU A 25 7.61 4.77 4.48
C GLU A 25 6.53 3.69 4.21
N PRO A 26 6.61 2.91 3.11
CA PRO A 26 5.62 1.91 2.74
C PRO A 26 5.70 0.61 3.54
N PHE A 27 5.62 0.70 4.87
CA PHE A 27 5.47 -0.47 5.74
C PHE A 27 4.20 -1.25 5.39
N GLY A 28 4.24 -2.57 5.54
CA GLY A 28 3.19 -3.48 5.09
C GLY A 28 1.78 -3.04 5.46
N ARG A 29 1.54 -2.62 6.72
CA ARG A 29 0.23 -2.12 7.17
C ARG A 29 -0.18 -0.80 6.52
N ILE A 30 0.76 0.14 6.36
CA ILE A 30 0.52 1.45 5.75
C ILE A 30 0.22 1.27 4.26
N LEU A 31 1.00 0.42 3.59
CA LEU A 31 0.81 0.06 2.20
C LEU A 31 -0.56 -0.57 1.94
N LEU A 32 -0.95 -1.57 2.74
CA LEU A 32 -2.26 -2.22 2.60
C LEU A 32 -3.42 -1.25 2.85
N ARG A 33 -3.28 -0.36 3.84
CA ARG A 33 -4.27 0.70 4.08
C ARG A 33 -4.38 1.64 2.88
N ARG A 34 -3.25 2.09 2.32
CA ARG A 34 -3.23 2.95 1.14
C ARG A 34 -3.90 2.29 -0.08
N VAL A 35 -3.66 1.00 -0.30
CA VAL A 35 -4.36 0.26 -1.38
C VAL A 35 -5.87 0.28 -1.17
N ARG A 36 -6.35 0.04 0.07
CA ARG A 36 -7.79 0.09 0.38
C ARG A 36 -8.39 1.47 0.16
N GLU A 37 -7.70 2.54 0.57
CA GLU A 37 -8.14 3.92 0.34
C GLU A 37 -8.31 4.21 -1.15
N GLN A 38 -7.33 3.82 -1.96
CA GLN A 38 -7.41 4.04 -3.40
C GLN A 38 -8.49 3.17 -4.07
N CYS A 39 -8.79 1.98 -3.54
CA CYS A 39 -9.92 1.17 -3.99
C CYS A 39 -11.25 1.82 -3.60
N ALA A 40 -11.39 2.33 -2.38
CA ALA A 40 -12.59 3.05 -1.94
C ALA A 40 -12.85 4.28 -2.82
N ALA A 41 -11.80 5.06 -3.11
CA ALA A 41 -11.89 6.22 -4.00
C ALA A 41 -12.36 5.82 -5.41
N PHE A 42 -11.86 4.71 -5.94
CA PHE A 42 -12.30 4.19 -7.24
C PHE A 42 -13.77 3.73 -7.22
N ILE A 43 -14.20 3.03 -6.17
CA ILE A 43 -15.59 2.58 -6.01
C ILE A 43 -16.52 3.79 -5.96
N ALA A 44 -16.24 4.78 -5.11
CA ALA A 44 -17.05 5.99 -4.99
C ALA A 44 -17.18 6.75 -6.32
N ALA A 45 -16.08 6.86 -7.08
CA ALA A 45 -16.09 7.49 -8.39
C ALA A 45 -16.99 6.76 -9.41
N GLN A 46 -17.08 5.42 -9.32
CA GLN A 46 -17.90 4.60 -10.22
C GLN A 46 -19.37 4.59 -9.83
N THR A 47 -19.68 4.69 -8.53
CA THR A 47 -21.06 4.74 -8.02
C THR A 47 -21.64 6.14 -7.99
N GLY A 48 -20.82 7.18 -8.21
CA GLY A 48 -21.22 8.58 -8.09
C GLY A 48 -21.40 9.04 -6.65
N GLU A 49 -20.82 8.31 -5.69
CA GLU A 49 -20.87 8.67 -4.28
C GLU A 49 -19.98 9.89 -4.01
N PRO A 50 -20.45 10.88 -3.22
CA PRO A 50 -19.69 12.10 -2.96
C PRO A 50 -18.47 11.88 -2.07
N TYR A 51 -18.42 10.75 -1.35
CA TYR A 51 -17.36 10.43 -0.39
C TYR A 51 -16.93 8.97 -0.52
N ALA A 52 -15.63 8.72 -0.35
CA ALA A 52 -15.08 7.38 -0.30
C ALA A 52 -14.95 6.91 1.16
N SER A 53 -15.58 5.80 1.53
CA SER A 53 -15.33 5.13 2.81
C SER A 53 -14.37 3.96 2.62
N ILE A 54 -13.30 3.90 3.43
CA ILE A 54 -12.38 2.77 3.41
C ILE A 54 -13.07 1.45 3.79
N ASP A 55 -14.18 1.51 4.52
CA ASP A 55 -14.96 0.34 4.91
C ASP A 55 -15.71 -0.29 3.73
N ASP A 56 -15.94 0.49 2.66
CA ASP A 56 -16.50 -0.02 1.41
C ASP A 56 -15.45 -0.76 0.57
N ALA A 57 -14.16 -0.54 0.84
CA ALA A 57 -13.08 -1.26 0.19
C ALA A 57 -12.87 -2.64 0.83
N PRO A 58 -12.69 -3.70 0.02
CA PRO A 58 -12.49 -5.04 0.53
C PRO A 58 -11.24 -5.14 1.40
N TYR A 59 -11.25 -6.07 2.35
CA TYR A 59 -10.05 -6.41 3.10
C TYR A 59 -9.03 -7.06 2.17
N VAL A 60 -7.79 -6.61 2.27
CA VAL A 60 -6.68 -7.15 1.50
C VAL A 60 -6.01 -8.26 2.29
N ASP A 61 -5.73 -9.39 1.64
CA ASP A 61 -4.91 -10.45 2.24
C ASP A 61 -3.47 -9.95 2.45
N PRO A 62 -2.95 -9.88 3.68
CA PRO A 62 -1.57 -9.48 3.93
C PRO A 62 -0.54 -10.36 3.20
N LYS A 63 -0.87 -11.63 2.92
CA LYS A 63 -0.01 -12.55 2.16
C LYS A 63 0.14 -12.14 0.69
N SER A 64 -0.75 -11.30 0.15
CA SER A 64 -0.65 -10.81 -1.21
C SER A 64 0.64 -10.01 -1.46
N LEU A 65 1.20 -9.34 -0.44
CA LEU A 65 2.49 -8.65 -0.56
C LEU A 65 3.66 -9.60 -0.87
N GLN A 66 3.61 -10.83 -0.36
CA GLN A 66 4.63 -11.85 -0.67
C GLN A 66 4.61 -12.24 -2.16
N THR A 67 3.44 -12.15 -2.81
CA THR A 67 3.32 -12.42 -4.25
C THR A 67 3.95 -11.31 -5.08
N VAL A 68 3.90 -10.07 -4.61
CA VAL A 68 4.54 -8.91 -5.26
C VAL A 68 6.06 -9.03 -5.21
N ARG A 69 6.63 -9.45 -4.07
CA ARG A 69 8.08 -9.70 -3.88
C ARG A 69 8.72 -10.51 -5.00
N ARG A 70 7.98 -11.46 -5.59
CA ARG A 70 8.51 -12.37 -6.62
C ARG A 70 8.33 -11.90 -8.06
N ARG A 71 7.52 -10.87 -8.31
CA ARG A 71 6.99 -10.63 -9.67
C ARG A 71 7.02 -9.18 -10.14
N CYS A 72 7.46 -8.23 -9.31
CA CYS A 72 7.47 -6.82 -9.66
C CYS A 72 8.92 -6.27 -9.63
N PRO A 73 9.57 -6.04 -10.78
CA PRO A 73 10.96 -5.57 -10.83
C PRO A 73 11.11 -4.10 -10.45
N GLU A 74 10.02 -3.33 -10.35
CA GLU A 74 10.03 -1.94 -9.86
C GLU A 74 10.08 -1.83 -8.34
N LEU A 75 9.91 -2.94 -7.62
CA LEU A 75 9.74 -2.97 -6.18
C LEU A 75 10.76 -3.88 -5.50
N GLU A 76 11.38 -3.37 -4.46
CA GLU A 76 12.16 -4.15 -3.51
C GLU A 76 11.38 -4.33 -2.21
N VAL A 77 11.39 -5.55 -1.68
CA VAL A 77 10.75 -5.86 -0.39
C VAL A 77 11.85 -6.20 0.59
N HIS A 78 11.97 -5.38 1.62
CA HIS A 78 12.93 -5.54 2.70
C HIS A 78 12.20 -6.01 3.96
N ASP A 79 12.74 -7.05 4.59
CA ASP A 79 12.23 -7.55 5.86
C ASP A 79 12.69 -6.58 6.98
N VAL A 80 11.76 -6.17 7.85
CA VAL A 80 11.97 -5.28 8.99
C VAL A 80 11.74 -6.09 10.28
N ASP A 81 12.24 -5.61 11.41
CA ASP A 81 12.09 -6.28 12.71
C ASP A 81 10.64 -6.73 12.98
N GLY A 82 10.48 -7.91 13.57
CA GLY A 82 9.18 -8.36 14.09
C GLY A 82 8.12 -8.77 13.06
N ASN A 83 8.52 -9.32 11.92
CA ASN A 83 7.64 -9.73 10.80
C ASN A 83 7.01 -8.55 10.02
N GLU A 84 7.52 -7.34 10.18
CA GLU A 84 7.14 -6.23 9.33
C GLU A 84 7.95 -6.27 8.02
N VAL A 85 7.42 -5.67 6.97
CA VAL A 85 8.12 -5.51 5.69
C VAL A 85 7.97 -4.07 5.25
N THR A 86 8.99 -3.54 4.59
CA THR A 86 8.93 -2.28 3.86
C THR A 86 9.08 -2.55 2.36
N VAL A 87 8.36 -1.79 1.54
CA VAL A 87 8.35 -1.96 0.07
C VAL A 87 8.81 -0.68 -0.59
N LEU A 88 9.95 -0.73 -1.27
CA LEU A 88 10.64 0.43 -1.83
C LEU A 88 10.64 0.39 -3.36
N LEU A 89 10.73 1.54 -4.00
CA LEU A 89 10.95 1.66 -5.44
C LEU A 89 12.44 1.42 -5.75
N THR A 90 12.75 0.60 -6.75
CA THR A 90 14.13 0.28 -7.15
C THR A 90 14.90 1.47 -7.73
N ASP A 91 14.19 2.42 -8.34
CA ASP A 91 14.77 3.54 -9.11
C ASP A 91 14.68 4.88 -8.39
N THR A 92 14.18 4.90 -7.15
CA THR A 92 13.86 6.12 -6.43
C THR A 92 14.45 6.08 -5.02
N GLU A 93 15.33 7.03 -4.72
CA GLU A 93 15.95 7.17 -3.41
C GLU A 93 14.87 7.43 -2.32
N PRO A 94 14.82 6.64 -1.24
CA PRO A 94 13.85 6.82 -0.17
C PRO A 94 14.11 8.11 0.61
N ARG A 95 13.08 8.95 0.79
CA ARG A 95 13.12 10.19 1.58
C ARG A 95 11.88 10.28 2.46
N PHE A 96 11.84 9.44 3.50
CA PHE A 96 10.71 9.37 4.42
C PHE A 96 10.98 10.19 5.67
N ILE A 97 9.91 10.77 6.23
CA ILE A 97 9.97 11.49 7.50
C ILE A 97 9.89 10.46 8.63
N ASP A 98 10.77 10.58 9.62
CA ASP A 98 10.63 9.83 10.86
C ASP A 98 9.54 10.46 11.73
N ILE A 99 8.34 9.91 11.62
CA ILE A 99 7.15 10.33 12.38
C ILE A 99 7.28 10.04 13.89
N SER A 100 8.28 9.26 14.29
CA SER A 100 8.53 8.87 15.68
C SER A 100 9.58 9.73 16.39
N SER A 101 10.21 10.67 15.68
CA SER A 101 11.11 11.65 16.28
C SER A 101 10.30 12.83 16.83
N PRO A 102 10.16 12.99 18.16
CA PRO A 102 9.71 14.25 18.72
C PRO A 102 10.81 15.29 18.49
N GLU A 103 10.47 16.42 17.86
CA GLU A 103 11.20 17.67 18.08
C GLU A 103 10.90 18.22 19.49
#